data_AF-A0ABD5Z3E9-F1
#
_entry.id   AF-A0ABD5Z3E9-F1
#
_cell.length_a   1.000
_cell.length_b   1.000
_cell.length_c   1.000
_cell.angle_alpha   90.00
_cell.angle_beta   90.00
_cell.angle_gamma   90.00
#
_symmetry.space_group_name_H-M   'P 1'
#
loop_
_entity.id
_entity.type
_entity.pdbx_description
1 polymer ?
#
loop_
_entity_poly.entity_id
_entity_poly.type
_entity_poly.pdbx_seq_one_letter_code
_entity_poly.pdbx_strand_id
1 'polypeptide(L)'
;MNGPNRAGDSQGEGALADSRSIPPPFRETIQERVRAVDLVLLIGPAVLLVWVFSLPTALRYTLVFDPAQPSLRTAFSANYVHLTWLHLLSNVAGYLLLASVVYLLAVINGTRRRFQTVVMGILLVFPVPLSYLDLVLDLPGIVLGFSGLNMALLGYGIVEISVYIRNYVTDRFDVENAPGFFFATTTFVGAMYAETTVGFVFLGASALIALFYWIEILLSIEFLIVGSKQILDHPGYVELLAGGILLSAGFVLAAFPADPVYHSSVVNIYLHFAGFAMGFISTYTWVTLGRYVRSE
;
A
#
# COMPACT_ATOMS: atom_id res chain seq x y z
N MET A 1 69.45 -34.09 0.79
CA MET A 1 68.81 -33.83 2.09
C MET A 1 67.74 -32.77 1.83
N ASN A 2 66.54 -33.18 1.40
CA ASN A 2 65.33 -33.43 2.21
C ASN A 2 64.88 -32.21 3.04
N GLY A 3 63.71 -31.65 2.68
CA GLY A 3 63.04 -30.50 3.31
C GLY A 3 62.49 -30.77 4.72
N PRO A 4 61.57 -29.91 5.25
CA PRO A 4 60.20 -29.88 4.72
C PRO A 4 59.44 -28.52 4.75
N ASN A 5 58.32 -28.55 4.01
CA ASN A 5 57.14 -27.68 4.00
C ASN A 5 56.57 -27.27 5.39
N ARG A 6 56.04 -26.03 5.46
CA ARG A 6 54.78 -25.63 6.14
C ARG A 6 54.20 -24.45 5.33
N ALA A 7 53.10 -24.52 4.59
CA ALA A 7 51.72 -24.94 4.87
C ALA A 7 51.01 -24.03 5.89
N GLY A 8 50.14 -23.14 5.37
CA GLY A 8 48.87 -22.78 6.00
C GLY A 8 48.83 -21.49 6.82
N ASP A 9 48.71 -20.33 6.15
CA ASP A 9 48.07 -19.15 6.74
C ASP A 9 46.83 -18.80 5.90
N SER A 10 45.75 -19.51 6.18
CA SER A 10 44.40 -19.23 5.68
C SER A 10 43.43 -19.19 6.87
N GLN A 11 43.74 -18.35 7.86
CA GLN A 11 42.85 -18.00 8.97
C GLN A 11 42.61 -16.49 8.97
N GLY A 12 41.82 -16.03 8.01
CA GLY A 12 41.42 -14.63 7.88
C GLY A 12 40.03 -14.38 7.29
N GLU A 13 39.29 -15.41 6.89
CA GLU A 13 38.00 -15.28 6.17
C GLU A 13 36.81 -15.89 6.93
N GLY A 14 36.87 -15.94 8.26
CA GLY A 14 35.81 -16.50 9.11
C GLY A 14 35.01 -15.48 9.94
N ALA A 15 35.35 -14.19 9.90
CA ALA A 15 34.86 -13.19 10.85
C ALA A 15 33.94 -12.11 10.24
N LEU A 16 33.27 -12.42 9.12
CA LEU A 16 32.10 -11.67 8.63
C LEU A 16 30.81 -12.47 8.87
N ALA A 17 30.76 -13.18 9.99
CA ALA A 17 29.53 -13.76 10.51
C ALA A 17 28.57 -12.63 10.88
N ASP A 18 27.69 -12.33 9.92
CA ASP A 18 26.31 -11.84 10.09
C ASP A 18 26.05 -10.97 11.33
N SER A 19 26.43 -9.69 11.24
CA SER A 19 26.06 -8.68 12.25
C SER A 19 24.59 -8.26 12.20
N ARG A 20 23.68 -9.14 11.76
CA ARG A 20 22.25 -8.91 11.92
C ARG A 20 21.88 -9.09 13.38
N SER A 21 21.81 -7.98 14.09
CA SER A 21 21.18 -7.90 15.40
C SER A 21 19.80 -8.54 15.30
N ILE A 22 19.55 -9.55 16.12
CA ILE A 22 18.24 -10.18 16.31
C ILE A 22 17.17 -9.08 16.37
N PRO A 23 16.07 -9.17 15.60
CA PRO A 23 14.98 -8.21 15.67
C PRO A 23 14.54 -8.02 17.12
N PRO A 24 14.39 -6.78 17.61
CA PRO A 24 13.91 -6.55 18.96
C PRO A 24 12.51 -7.17 19.13
N PRO A 25 12.10 -7.51 20.37
CA PRO A 25 10.77 -8.03 20.61
C PRO A 25 9.69 -7.12 20.00
N PHE A 26 8.75 -7.72 19.26
CA PHE A 26 7.71 -7.01 18.51
C PHE A 26 6.91 -6.05 19.40
N ARG A 27 6.51 -6.53 20.59
CA ARG A 27 5.73 -5.76 21.57
C ARG A 27 6.49 -4.55 22.10
N GLU A 28 7.77 -4.72 22.43
CA GLU A 28 8.62 -3.64 22.95
C GLU A 28 8.78 -2.55 21.89
N THR A 29 9.05 -2.96 20.64
CA THR A 29 9.16 -2.04 19.51
C THR A 29 7.90 -1.19 19.33
N ILE A 30 6.71 -1.79 19.43
CA ILE A 30 5.44 -1.06 19.35
C ILE A 30 5.30 -0.09 20.53
N GLN A 31 5.50 -0.57 21.76
CA GLN A 31 5.33 0.25 22.97
C GLN A 31 6.25 1.47 22.98
N GLU A 32 7.49 1.33 22.51
CA GLU A 32 8.46 2.41 22.46
C GLU A 32 8.18 3.46 21.39
N ARG A 33 7.53 3.07 20.28
CA ARG A 33 7.43 3.91 19.07
C ARG A 33 6.04 4.50 18.82
N VAL A 34 4.98 3.86 19.31
CA VAL A 34 3.61 4.37 19.20
C VAL A 34 3.46 5.66 20.02
N ARG A 35 2.73 6.64 19.49
CA ARG A 35 2.35 7.83 20.25
C ARG A 35 0.85 8.06 20.14
N ALA A 36 0.29 8.70 21.16
CA ALA A 36 -1.14 9.01 21.19
C ALA A 36 -1.61 9.87 20.00
N VAL A 37 -0.75 10.74 19.46
CA VAL A 37 -1.07 11.57 18.29
C VAL A 37 -1.38 10.73 17.04
N ASP A 38 -0.85 9.51 16.94
CA ASP A 38 -1.10 8.64 15.78
C ASP A 38 -2.55 8.13 15.75
N LEU A 39 -3.22 8.10 16.90
CA LEU A 39 -4.64 7.74 16.99
C LEU A 39 -5.53 8.73 16.20
N VAL A 40 -5.11 9.98 16.06
CA VAL A 40 -5.82 10.98 15.25
C VAL A 40 -5.86 10.54 13.79
N LEU A 41 -4.76 10.02 13.27
CA LEU A 41 -4.65 9.51 11.89
C LEU A 41 -5.12 8.06 11.73
N LEU A 42 -5.54 7.39 12.80
CA LEU A 42 -6.12 6.04 12.72
C LEU A 42 -7.64 6.07 12.88
N ILE A 43 -8.14 6.93 13.77
CA ILE A 43 -9.56 6.97 14.17
C ILE A 43 -10.24 8.23 13.63
N GLY A 44 -9.50 9.33 13.46
CA GLY A 44 -10.05 10.63 13.05
C GLY A 44 -10.88 10.57 11.76
N PRO A 45 -10.37 9.98 10.66
CA PRO A 45 -11.17 9.89 9.43
C PRO A 45 -12.41 9.00 9.58
N ALA A 46 -12.37 7.91 10.34
CA ALA A 46 -13.57 7.12 10.61
C ALA A 46 -14.65 7.95 11.34
N VAL A 47 -14.25 8.74 12.35
CA VAL A 47 -15.14 9.66 13.06
C VAL A 47 -15.69 10.74 12.12
N LEU A 48 -14.82 11.31 11.28
CA LEU A 48 -15.20 12.31 10.29
C LEU A 48 -16.24 11.76 9.30
N LEU A 49 -16.03 10.55 8.78
CA LEU A 49 -16.96 9.89 7.85
C LEU A 49 -18.33 9.66 8.49
N VAL A 50 -18.37 9.17 9.73
CA VAL A 50 -19.62 8.99 10.48
C VAL A 50 -20.31 10.34 10.73
N TRP A 51 -19.54 11.37 11.07
CA TRP A 51 -20.08 12.71 11.27
C TRP A 51 -20.67 13.30 9.98
N VAL A 52 -19.95 13.24 8.85
CA VAL A 52 -20.47 13.70 7.55
C VAL A 52 -21.73 12.92 7.15
N PHE A 53 -21.77 11.61 7.41
CA PHE A 53 -22.94 10.78 7.13
C PHE A 53 -24.16 11.17 7.99
N SER A 54 -23.95 11.66 9.21
CA SER A 54 -25.02 12.12 10.12
C SER A 54 -25.69 13.43 9.69
N LEU A 55 -25.11 14.16 8.74
CA LEU A 55 -25.70 15.38 8.21
C LEU A 55 -27.02 15.10 7.47
N PRO A 56 -27.99 16.03 7.49
CA PRO A 56 -29.19 15.96 6.67
C PRO A 56 -28.86 15.61 5.21
N THR A 57 -29.64 14.71 4.62
CA THR A 57 -29.43 14.23 3.25
C THR A 57 -29.31 15.36 2.24
N ALA A 58 -30.13 16.42 2.37
CA ALA A 58 -30.03 17.62 1.52
C ALA A 58 -28.63 18.27 1.58
N LEU A 59 -28.02 18.37 2.77
CA LEU A 59 -26.66 18.92 2.91
C LEU A 59 -25.61 17.99 2.30
N ARG A 60 -25.73 16.67 2.45
CA ARG A 60 -24.81 15.71 1.84
C ARG A 60 -24.78 15.84 0.32
N TYR A 61 -25.94 16.02 -0.33
CA TYR A 61 -26.01 16.25 -1.77
C TYR A 61 -25.32 17.55 -2.23
N THR A 62 -25.20 18.57 -1.38
CA THR A 62 -24.44 19.79 -1.73
C THR A 62 -22.91 19.62 -1.67
N LEU A 63 -22.43 18.52 -1.09
CA LEU A 63 -21.00 18.22 -0.91
C LEU A 63 -20.48 17.19 -1.92
N VAL A 64 -21.38 16.65 -2.72
CA VAL A 64 -21.12 15.70 -3.78
C VAL A 64 -20.51 16.41 -5.00
N PHE A 65 -19.64 15.72 -5.75
CA PHE A 65 -19.04 16.25 -6.96
C PHE A 65 -19.91 15.95 -8.18
N ASP A 66 -20.39 17.01 -8.82
CA ASP A 66 -21.14 16.99 -10.07
C ASP A 66 -20.20 17.38 -11.23
N PRO A 67 -19.91 16.46 -12.16
CA PRO A 67 -19.10 16.75 -13.33
C PRO A 67 -19.59 17.93 -14.18
N ALA A 68 -20.89 18.23 -14.18
CA ALA A 68 -21.47 19.35 -14.92
C ALA A 68 -21.18 20.71 -14.27
N GLN A 69 -20.88 20.75 -12.97
CA GLN A 69 -20.59 21.96 -12.20
C GLN A 69 -19.41 21.74 -11.24
N PRO A 70 -18.19 21.52 -11.77
CA PRO A 70 -17.05 21.15 -10.95
C PRO A 70 -16.63 22.31 -10.03
N SER A 71 -16.35 21.98 -8.77
CA SER A 71 -15.77 22.93 -7.81
C SER A 71 -14.70 22.28 -6.96
N LEU A 72 -13.68 23.03 -6.52
CA LEU A 72 -12.65 22.51 -5.61
C LEU A 72 -13.25 22.00 -4.30
N ARG A 73 -14.28 22.68 -3.79
CA ARG A 73 -14.98 22.29 -2.57
C ARG A 73 -15.59 20.90 -2.73
N THR A 74 -16.38 20.68 -3.78
CA THR A 74 -17.05 19.41 -4.02
C THR A 74 -16.08 18.31 -4.43
N ALA A 75 -15.02 18.63 -5.17
CA ALA A 75 -13.94 17.70 -5.49
C ALA A 75 -13.26 17.18 -4.21
N PHE A 76 -13.05 18.07 -3.23
CA PHE A 76 -12.53 17.64 -1.94
C PHE A 76 -13.56 16.86 -1.12
N SER A 77 -14.75 17.43 -0.89
CA SER A 77 -15.72 16.87 0.05
C SER A 77 -16.40 15.59 -0.42
N ALA A 78 -16.53 15.37 -1.74
CA ALA A 78 -17.16 14.18 -2.30
C ALA A 78 -16.55 12.88 -1.77
N ASN A 79 -15.24 12.85 -1.60
CA ASN A 79 -14.50 11.70 -1.08
C ASN A 79 -14.87 11.34 0.38
N TYR A 80 -15.55 12.23 1.10
CA TYR A 80 -16.00 12.05 2.48
C TYR A 80 -17.51 11.84 2.60
N VAL A 81 -18.25 11.91 1.50
CA VAL A 81 -19.71 11.79 1.48
C VAL A 81 -20.12 10.36 1.17
N HIS A 82 -21.05 9.84 1.96
CA HIS A 82 -21.73 8.56 1.72
C HIS A 82 -23.24 8.74 1.80
N LEU A 83 -23.97 8.10 0.89
CA LEU A 83 -25.43 8.16 0.84
C LEU A 83 -26.12 6.91 1.42
N THR A 84 -25.39 5.81 1.59
CA THR A 84 -25.90 4.56 2.15
C THR A 84 -25.04 4.05 3.29
N TRP A 85 -25.65 3.33 4.23
CA TRP A 85 -24.94 2.71 5.36
C TRP A 85 -23.91 1.68 4.90
N LEU A 86 -24.26 0.85 3.91
CA LEU A 86 -23.35 -0.17 3.40
C LEU A 86 -22.08 0.46 2.81
N HIS A 87 -22.23 1.55 2.04
CA HIS A 87 -21.09 2.26 1.46
C HIS A 87 -20.23 2.96 2.53
N LEU A 88 -20.85 3.52 3.59
CA LEU A 88 -20.10 4.08 4.72
C LEU A 88 -19.31 2.99 5.45
N LEU A 89 -19.99 1.91 5.85
CA LEU A 89 -19.41 0.85 6.68
C LEU A 89 -18.25 0.15 5.95
N SER A 90 -18.38 -0.13 4.65
CA SER A 90 -17.29 -0.72 3.88
C SER A 90 -16.06 0.18 3.84
N ASN A 91 -16.24 1.48 3.69
CA ASN A 91 -15.14 2.44 3.67
C ASN A 91 -14.50 2.67 5.04
N VAL A 92 -15.30 2.76 6.11
CA VAL A 92 -14.79 2.88 7.48
C VAL A 92 -14.01 1.63 7.87
N ALA A 93 -14.55 0.45 7.62
CA ALA A 93 -13.86 -0.81 7.89
C ALA A 93 -12.58 -0.93 7.06
N GLY A 94 -12.64 -0.62 5.77
CA GLY A 94 -11.47 -0.61 4.88
C GLY A 94 -10.38 0.33 5.36
N TYR A 95 -10.75 1.55 5.73
CA TYR A 95 -9.82 2.54 6.25
C TYR A 95 -9.15 2.07 7.55
N LEU A 96 -9.94 1.64 8.54
CA LEU A 96 -9.42 1.21 9.83
C LEU A 96 -8.46 0.03 9.69
N LEU A 97 -8.79 -0.97 8.86
CA LEU A 97 -7.94 -2.12 8.62
C LEU A 97 -6.64 -1.73 7.90
N LEU A 98 -6.74 -1.03 6.78
CA LEU A 98 -5.57 -0.60 6.00
C LEU A 98 -4.67 0.33 6.79
N ALA A 99 -5.23 1.40 7.37
CA ALA A 99 -4.45 2.37 8.13
C ALA A 99 -3.75 1.71 9.33
N SER A 100 -4.41 0.78 10.03
CA SER A 100 -3.79 0.08 11.16
C SER A 100 -2.64 -0.82 10.74
N VAL A 101 -2.81 -1.63 9.69
CA VAL A 101 -1.74 -2.52 9.23
C VAL A 101 -0.57 -1.74 8.65
N VAL A 102 -0.84 -0.73 7.82
CA VAL A 102 0.21 0.14 7.25
C VAL A 102 0.92 0.93 8.35
N TYR A 103 0.20 1.38 9.37
CA TYR A 103 0.79 2.02 10.55
C TYR A 103 1.73 1.08 11.31
N LEU A 104 1.30 -0.16 11.57
CA LEU A 104 2.13 -1.15 12.25
C LEU A 104 3.39 -1.46 11.45
N LEU A 105 3.28 -1.65 10.13
CA LEU A 105 4.42 -1.81 9.24
C LEU A 105 5.37 -0.60 9.34
N ALA A 106 4.83 0.62 9.28
CA ALA A 106 5.65 1.83 9.37
C ALA A 106 6.32 2.01 10.75
N VAL A 107 5.65 1.63 11.84
CA VAL A 107 6.21 1.67 13.20
C VAL A 107 7.38 0.69 13.32
N ILE A 108 7.19 -0.55 12.87
CA ILE A 108 8.23 -1.59 12.89
C ILE A 108 9.41 -1.17 12.00
N ASN A 109 9.13 -0.71 10.78
CA ASN A 109 10.13 -0.18 9.84
C ASN A 109 10.87 1.08 10.33
N GLY A 110 10.44 1.71 11.43
CA GLY A 110 11.01 2.97 11.92
C GLY A 110 10.65 4.18 11.05
N THR A 111 9.65 4.05 10.18
CA THR A 111 9.19 5.05 9.21
C THR A 111 7.88 5.71 9.63
N ARG A 112 7.55 5.72 10.93
CA ARG A 112 6.34 6.33 11.50
C ARG A 112 6.08 7.77 11.03
N ARG A 113 7.11 8.63 10.88
CA ARG A 113 6.93 9.99 10.35
C ARG A 113 6.47 9.99 8.88
N ARG A 114 6.94 9.04 8.08
CA ARG A 114 6.50 8.85 6.69
C ARG A 114 5.02 8.47 6.66
N PHE A 115 4.58 7.58 7.55
CA PHE A 115 3.14 7.26 7.69
C PHE A 115 2.32 8.52 7.92
N GLN A 116 2.73 9.36 8.87
CA GLN A 116 2.00 10.60 9.17
C GLN A 116 1.90 11.51 7.93
N THR A 117 3.01 11.76 7.26
CA THR A 117 3.06 12.64 6.09
C THR A 117 2.26 12.08 4.92
N VAL A 118 2.43 10.80 4.59
CA VAL A 118 1.74 10.16 3.46
C VAL A 118 0.24 10.09 3.72
N VAL A 119 -0.19 9.68 4.91
CA VAL A 119 -1.62 9.63 5.26
C VAL A 119 -2.23 11.03 5.26
N MET A 120 -1.55 12.05 5.78
CA MET A 120 -2.02 13.43 5.68
C MET A 120 -2.12 13.88 4.21
N GLY A 121 -1.16 13.54 3.36
CA GLY A 121 -1.22 13.82 1.92
C GLY A 121 -2.41 13.12 1.24
N ILE A 122 -2.66 11.85 1.56
CA ILE A 122 -3.81 11.11 1.06
C ILE A 122 -5.12 11.79 1.50
N LEU A 123 -5.25 12.17 2.77
CA LEU A 123 -6.48 12.77 3.28
C LEU A 123 -6.70 14.19 2.74
N LEU A 124 -5.65 14.99 2.61
CA LEU A 124 -5.78 16.43 2.36
C LEU A 124 -5.54 16.83 0.90
N VAL A 125 -4.71 16.09 0.17
CA VAL A 125 -4.28 16.46 -1.18
C VAL A 125 -4.95 15.60 -2.24
N PHE A 126 -5.04 14.28 -2.04
CA PHE A 126 -5.55 13.35 -3.05
C PHE A 126 -7.04 13.48 -3.42
N PRO A 127 -7.95 13.98 -2.55
CA PRO A 127 -9.36 14.08 -2.92
C PRO A 127 -9.60 14.87 -4.22
N VAL A 128 -8.90 16.00 -4.37
CA VAL A 128 -9.06 16.88 -5.53
C VAL A 128 -8.65 16.20 -6.85
N PRO A 129 -7.39 15.76 -7.06
CA PRO A 129 -7.00 15.13 -8.31
C PRO A 129 -7.82 13.87 -8.61
N LEU A 130 -8.21 13.08 -7.60
CA LEU A 130 -9.08 11.92 -7.79
C LEU A 130 -10.44 12.32 -8.37
N SER A 131 -11.11 13.33 -7.79
CA SER A 131 -12.41 13.77 -8.33
C SER A 131 -12.30 14.42 -9.71
N TYR A 132 -11.22 15.14 -10.01
CA TYR A 132 -11.02 15.71 -11.34
C TYR A 132 -10.65 14.69 -12.42
N LEU A 133 -10.04 13.54 -12.05
CA LEU A 133 -9.82 12.45 -12.99
C LEU A 133 -11.13 11.88 -13.56
N ASP A 134 -12.21 11.96 -12.79
CA ASP A 134 -13.54 11.55 -13.26
C ASP A 134 -14.02 12.38 -14.46
N LEU A 135 -13.71 13.69 -14.47
CA LEU A 135 -14.01 14.57 -15.62
C LEU A 135 -13.25 14.15 -16.88
N VAL A 136 -11.99 13.72 -16.72
CA VAL A 136 -11.13 13.35 -17.84
C VAL A 136 -11.57 12.02 -18.46
N LEU A 137 -12.13 11.14 -17.64
CA LEU A 137 -12.57 9.82 -18.05
C LEU A 137 -14.04 9.78 -18.51
N ASP A 138 -14.75 10.91 -18.41
CA ASP A 138 -16.17 11.08 -18.78
C ASP A 138 -17.07 9.96 -18.21
N LEU A 139 -16.84 9.62 -16.94
CA LEU A 139 -17.51 8.49 -16.31
C LEU A 139 -18.95 8.89 -15.93
N PRO A 140 -19.95 8.05 -16.24
CA PRO A 140 -21.33 8.37 -15.91
C PRO A 140 -21.57 8.26 -14.41
N GLY A 141 -22.08 9.32 -13.81
CA GLY A 141 -22.59 9.30 -12.45
C GLY A 141 -22.03 10.39 -11.57
N ILE A 142 -22.16 10.15 -10.27
CA ILE A 142 -21.79 11.10 -9.23
C ILE A 142 -20.59 10.54 -8.49
N VAL A 143 -19.52 11.34 -8.36
CA VAL A 143 -18.35 10.95 -7.55
C VAL A 143 -18.66 11.18 -6.08
N LEU A 144 -18.59 10.11 -5.30
CA LEU A 144 -18.66 10.17 -3.84
C LEU A 144 -17.97 8.94 -3.22
N GLY A 145 -17.55 9.10 -1.96
CA GLY A 145 -17.04 8.00 -1.14
C GLY A 145 -15.53 7.95 -1.03
N PHE A 146 -15.08 7.26 0.02
CA PHE A 146 -13.70 7.29 0.50
C PHE A 146 -12.81 6.20 -0.13
N SER A 147 -13.35 5.40 -1.04
CA SER A 147 -12.71 4.18 -1.51
C SER A 147 -11.46 4.44 -2.33
N GLY A 148 -11.40 5.55 -3.09
CA GLY A 148 -10.19 6.00 -3.77
C GLY A 148 -9.04 6.33 -2.79
N LEU A 149 -9.37 6.89 -1.62
CA LEU A 149 -8.38 7.16 -0.56
C LEU A 149 -7.95 5.89 0.16
N ASN A 150 -8.86 4.93 0.35
CA ASN A 150 -8.51 3.60 0.83
C ASN A 150 -7.58 2.87 -0.15
N MET A 151 -7.83 2.98 -1.46
CA MET A 151 -6.92 2.45 -2.48
C MET A 151 -5.56 3.13 -2.44
N ALA A 152 -5.50 4.44 -2.19
CA ALA A 152 -4.23 5.13 -1.99
C ALA A 152 -3.45 4.63 -0.77
N LEU A 153 -4.14 4.32 0.34
CA LEU A 153 -3.51 3.67 1.50
C LEU A 153 -3.00 2.27 1.17
N LEU A 154 -3.73 1.51 0.36
CA LEU A 154 -3.26 0.22 -0.13
C LEU A 154 -1.97 0.37 -0.96
N GLY A 155 -1.94 1.33 -1.89
CA GLY A 155 -0.75 1.63 -2.70
C GLY A 155 0.46 2.03 -1.84
N TYR A 156 0.23 2.85 -0.80
CA TYR A 156 1.25 3.13 0.21
C TYR A 156 1.69 1.87 0.97
N GLY A 157 0.74 1.01 1.35
CA GLY A 157 1.00 -0.25 2.04
C GLY A 157 1.94 -1.18 1.29
N ILE A 158 1.84 -1.26 -0.05
CA ILE A 158 2.78 -2.02 -0.88
C ILE A 158 4.24 -1.57 -0.70
N VAL A 159 4.46 -0.26 -0.57
CA VAL A 159 5.81 0.29 -0.31
C VAL A 159 6.29 -0.07 1.09
N GLU A 160 5.42 0.00 2.11
CA GLU A 160 5.81 -0.39 3.49
C GLU A 160 6.07 -1.90 3.61
N ILE A 161 5.31 -2.76 2.90
CA ILE A 161 5.58 -4.20 2.80
C ILE A 161 6.95 -4.43 2.16
N SER A 162 7.28 -3.70 1.10
CA SER A 162 8.57 -3.80 0.41
C SER A 162 9.74 -3.43 1.33
N VAL A 163 9.60 -2.34 2.08
CA VAL A 163 10.60 -1.93 3.10
C VAL A 163 10.69 -2.95 4.24
N TYR A 164 9.56 -3.54 4.64
CA TYR A 164 9.52 -4.56 5.68
C TYR A 164 10.26 -5.83 5.26
N ILE A 165 10.02 -6.31 4.03
CA ILE A 165 10.72 -7.48 3.47
C ILE A 165 12.22 -7.25 3.44
N ARG A 166 12.66 -6.07 2.97
CA ARG A 166 14.07 -5.67 2.99
C ARG A 166 14.69 -5.74 4.39
N ASN A 167 13.99 -5.18 5.37
CA ASN A 167 14.55 -4.99 6.71
C ASN A 167 14.57 -6.28 7.54
N TYR A 168 13.62 -7.20 7.30
CA TYR A 168 13.39 -8.33 8.19
C TYR A 168 13.46 -9.69 7.50
N VAL A 169 13.23 -9.77 6.18
CA VAL A 169 13.17 -11.05 5.45
C VAL A 169 14.45 -11.29 4.66
N THR A 170 14.85 -10.37 3.79
CA THR A 170 15.99 -10.58 2.89
C THR A 170 16.61 -9.26 2.42
N ASP A 171 17.94 -9.20 2.38
CA ASP A 171 18.73 -8.07 1.89
C ASP A 171 18.79 -7.98 0.36
N ARG A 172 18.42 -9.07 -0.32
CA ARG A 172 18.31 -9.14 -1.80
C ARG A 172 17.08 -8.41 -2.33
N PHE A 173 16.13 -8.09 -1.48
CA PHE A 173 14.96 -7.29 -1.84
C PHE A 173 15.20 -5.85 -1.40
N ASP A 174 15.13 -4.91 -2.33
CA ASP A 174 15.18 -3.49 -2.02
C ASP A 174 13.89 -2.77 -2.42
N VAL A 175 13.73 -1.51 -2.01
CA VAL A 175 12.57 -0.69 -2.38
C VAL A 175 12.44 -0.54 -3.89
N GLU A 176 13.53 -0.66 -4.65
CA GLU A 176 13.56 -0.67 -6.12
C GLU A 176 12.77 -1.84 -6.73
N ASN A 177 12.53 -2.91 -5.95
CA ASN A 177 11.70 -4.04 -6.35
C ASN A 177 10.21 -3.82 -6.01
N ALA A 178 9.85 -2.77 -5.26
CA ALA A 178 8.45 -2.45 -4.93
C ALA A 178 7.52 -2.30 -6.16
N PRO A 179 7.97 -1.75 -7.31
CA PRO A 179 7.15 -1.74 -8.53
C PRO A 179 6.73 -3.14 -8.96
N GLY A 180 7.52 -4.17 -8.68
CA GLY A 180 7.12 -5.55 -8.92
C GLY A 180 5.83 -5.94 -8.21
N PHE A 181 5.64 -5.56 -6.93
CA PHE A 181 4.39 -5.82 -6.21
C PHE A 181 3.22 -5.00 -6.76
N PHE A 182 3.48 -3.73 -7.12
CA PHE A 182 2.49 -2.87 -7.75
C PHE A 182 1.98 -3.45 -9.07
N PHE A 183 2.88 -3.90 -9.94
CA PHE A 183 2.53 -4.52 -11.22
C PHE A 183 1.94 -5.91 -11.06
N ALA A 184 2.36 -6.71 -10.07
CA ALA A 184 1.70 -7.97 -9.74
C ALA A 184 0.24 -7.75 -9.30
N THR A 185 0.00 -6.74 -8.48
CA THR A 185 -1.36 -6.35 -8.06
C THR A 185 -2.18 -5.85 -9.26
N THR A 186 -1.58 -5.03 -10.12
CA THR A 186 -2.20 -4.55 -11.37
C THR A 186 -2.52 -5.71 -12.32
N THR A 187 -1.66 -6.71 -12.38
CA THR A 187 -1.85 -7.94 -13.17
C THR A 187 -3.07 -8.71 -12.68
N PHE A 188 -3.19 -8.84 -11.36
CA PHE A 188 -4.35 -9.46 -10.76
C PHE A 188 -5.65 -8.70 -11.09
N VAL A 189 -5.65 -7.37 -10.99
CA VAL A 189 -6.80 -6.53 -11.41
C VAL A 189 -7.10 -6.72 -12.91
N GLY A 190 -6.09 -6.69 -13.77
CA GLY A 190 -6.25 -6.92 -15.21
C GLY A 190 -6.86 -8.29 -15.51
N ALA A 191 -6.46 -9.33 -14.77
CA ALA A 191 -7.04 -10.67 -14.90
C ALA A 191 -8.53 -10.72 -14.56
N MET A 192 -8.99 -9.94 -13.58
CA MET A 192 -10.42 -9.86 -13.21
C MET A 192 -11.29 -9.28 -14.33
N TYR A 193 -10.71 -8.53 -15.27
CA TYR A 193 -11.42 -7.90 -16.39
C TYR A 193 -10.86 -8.36 -17.76
N ALA A 194 -10.20 -9.52 -17.81
CA ALA A 194 -9.52 -10.03 -19.01
C ALA A 194 -10.46 -10.28 -20.19
N GLU A 195 -11.77 -10.37 -19.95
CA GLU A 195 -12.82 -10.45 -20.97
C GLU A 195 -12.89 -9.19 -21.84
N THR A 196 -12.46 -8.05 -21.29
CA THR A 196 -12.42 -6.77 -21.99
C THR A 196 -11.06 -6.57 -22.67
N THR A 197 -11.02 -5.87 -23.80
CA THR A 197 -9.76 -5.53 -24.48
C THR A 197 -8.81 -4.75 -23.57
N VAL A 198 -9.33 -3.80 -22.80
CA VAL A 198 -8.53 -2.99 -21.88
C VAL A 198 -7.95 -3.85 -20.76
N GLY A 199 -8.77 -4.68 -20.11
CA GLY A 199 -8.31 -5.58 -19.04
C GLY A 199 -7.28 -6.59 -19.53
N PHE A 200 -7.45 -7.16 -20.74
CA PHE A 200 -6.48 -8.07 -21.34
C PHE A 200 -5.13 -7.40 -21.63
N VAL A 201 -5.14 -6.17 -22.16
CA VAL A 201 -3.92 -5.38 -22.39
C VAL A 201 -3.22 -5.06 -21.07
N PHE A 202 -3.98 -4.65 -20.06
CA PHE A 202 -3.46 -4.38 -18.71
C PHE A 202 -2.81 -5.64 -18.12
N LEU A 203 -3.51 -6.79 -18.15
CA LEU A 203 -3.01 -8.09 -17.71
C LEU A 203 -1.66 -8.41 -18.36
N GLY A 204 -1.59 -8.38 -19.69
CA GLY A 204 -0.37 -8.74 -20.42
C GLY A 204 0.79 -7.79 -20.12
N ALA A 205 0.56 -6.48 -20.20
CA ALA A 205 1.60 -5.48 -19.98
C ALA A 205 2.12 -5.49 -18.54
N SER A 206 1.23 -5.50 -17.55
CA SER A 206 1.65 -5.51 -16.14
C SER A 206 2.28 -6.84 -15.74
N ALA A 207 1.86 -7.98 -16.31
CA ALA A 207 2.47 -9.27 -16.04
C ALA A 207 3.93 -9.30 -16.51
N LEU A 208 4.20 -8.79 -17.70
CA LEU A 208 5.56 -8.71 -18.25
C LEU A 208 6.45 -7.80 -17.40
N ILE A 209 5.94 -6.63 -16.98
CA ILE A 209 6.70 -5.72 -16.13
C ILE A 209 6.92 -6.32 -14.74
N ALA A 210 5.89 -6.95 -14.14
CA ALA A 210 6.04 -7.65 -12.87
C ALA A 210 7.11 -8.75 -12.97
N LEU A 211 7.07 -9.58 -14.02
CA LEU A 211 8.06 -10.61 -14.25
C LEU A 211 9.48 -10.01 -14.35
N PHE A 212 9.65 -8.90 -15.06
CA PHE A 212 10.94 -8.21 -15.15
C PHE A 212 11.49 -7.81 -13.77
N TYR A 213 10.66 -7.25 -12.88
CA TYR A 213 11.08 -6.88 -11.52
C TYR A 213 11.38 -8.08 -10.60
N TRP A 214 10.74 -9.22 -10.86
CA TRP A 214 10.79 -10.39 -9.99
C TRP A 214 11.71 -11.51 -10.48
N ILE A 215 12.18 -11.47 -11.72
CA ILE A 215 12.90 -12.61 -12.33
C ILE A 215 14.14 -13.01 -11.54
N GLU A 216 14.97 -12.05 -11.10
CA GLU A 216 16.17 -12.32 -10.31
C GLU A 216 15.84 -12.92 -8.94
N ILE A 217 14.76 -12.46 -8.32
CA ILE A 217 14.27 -12.96 -7.01
C ILE A 217 13.69 -14.36 -7.17
N LEU A 218 12.89 -14.61 -8.21
CA LEU A 218 12.24 -15.89 -8.48
C LEU A 218 13.25 -16.99 -8.82
N LEU A 219 14.35 -16.64 -9.48
CA LEU A 219 15.45 -17.57 -9.75
C LEU A 219 16.30 -17.86 -8.51
N SER A 220 16.06 -17.15 -7.40
CA SER A 220 16.86 -17.15 -6.17
C SER A 220 16.10 -17.73 -4.97
N ILE A 221 15.44 -18.89 -5.15
CA ILE A 221 14.55 -19.54 -4.16
C ILE A 221 15.22 -19.83 -2.80
N GLU A 222 16.50 -20.20 -2.79
CA GLU A 222 17.21 -20.55 -1.55
C GLU A 222 17.23 -19.39 -0.53
N PHE A 223 17.25 -18.15 -1.01
CA PHE A 223 17.31 -16.96 -0.16
C PHE A 223 15.98 -16.64 0.51
N LEU A 224 14.86 -16.90 -0.18
CA LEU A 224 13.53 -16.78 0.42
C LEU A 224 13.39 -17.78 1.57
N ILE A 225 13.91 -19.00 1.42
CA ILE A 225 13.84 -20.04 2.46
C ILE A 225 14.69 -19.64 3.68
N VAL A 226 15.91 -19.15 3.47
CA VAL A 226 16.80 -18.74 4.57
C VAL A 226 16.27 -17.48 5.29
N GLY A 227 15.80 -16.48 4.53
CA GLY A 227 15.20 -15.26 5.09
C GLY A 227 13.91 -15.53 5.87
N SER A 228 13.09 -16.47 5.38
CA SER A 228 11.88 -16.91 6.09
C SER A 228 12.21 -17.52 7.45
N LYS A 229 13.26 -18.35 7.54
CA LYS A 229 13.68 -18.96 8.82
C LYS A 229 14.06 -17.93 9.86
N GLN A 230 14.65 -16.81 9.45
CA GLN A 230 15.05 -15.75 10.38
C GLN A 230 13.86 -15.06 11.05
N ILE A 231 12.72 -14.89 10.37
CA ILE A 231 11.53 -14.27 10.98
C ILE A 231 10.61 -15.27 11.67
N LEU A 232 10.69 -16.56 11.31
CA LEU A 232 9.84 -17.61 11.88
C LEU A 232 10.04 -17.79 13.39
N ASP A 233 11.21 -17.43 13.90
CA ASP A 233 11.52 -17.49 15.34
C ASP A 233 11.04 -16.24 16.12
N HIS A 234 10.43 -15.26 15.43
CA HIS A 234 10.00 -13.99 16.02
C HIS A 234 8.48 -13.75 15.90
N PRO A 235 7.71 -14.11 16.96
CA PRO A 235 6.27 -13.88 17.00
C PRO A 235 5.88 -12.43 16.72
N GLY A 236 4.86 -12.24 15.89
CA GLY A 236 4.32 -10.94 15.46
C GLY A 236 4.86 -10.45 14.12
N TYR A 237 6.08 -10.85 13.73
CA TYR A 237 6.70 -10.37 12.49
C TYR A 237 6.14 -11.08 11.25
N VAL A 238 6.00 -12.41 11.30
CA VAL A 238 5.42 -13.20 10.20
C VAL A 238 3.94 -12.86 10.04
N GLU A 239 3.22 -12.73 11.16
CA GLU A 239 1.80 -12.46 11.21
C GLU A 239 1.47 -11.07 10.64
N LEU A 240 2.30 -10.06 10.92
CA LEU A 240 2.13 -8.73 10.35
C LEU A 240 2.36 -8.73 8.83
N LEU A 241 3.41 -9.42 8.35
CA LEU A 241 3.68 -9.52 6.91
C LEU A 241 2.58 -10.29 6.18
N ALA A 242 2.22 -11.47 6.69
CA ALA A 242 1.15 -12.29 6.14
C ALA A 242 -0.18 -11.54 6.18
N GLY A 243 -0.50 -10.89 7.30
CA GLY A 243 -1.68 -10.05 7.46
C GLY A 243 -1.71 -8.88 6.46
N GLY A 244 -0.58 -8.23 6.22
CA GLY A 244 -0.45 -7.17 5.22
C GLY A 244 -0.67 -7.65 3.78
N ILE A 245 -0.07 -8.78 3.41
CA ILE A 245 -0.26 -9.38 2.08
C ILE A 245 -1.70 -9.85 1.88
N LEU A 246 -2.26 -10.57 2.85
CA LEU A 246 -3.64 -11.08 2.80
C LEU A 246 -4.66 -9.94 2.79
N LEU A 247 -4.47 -8.91 3.61
CA LEU A 247 -5.31 -7.72 3.60
C LEU A 247 -5.23 -7.01 2.24
N SER A 248 -4.03 -6.89 1.67
CA SER A 248 -3.85 -6.26 0.35
C SER A 248 -4.62 -7.02 -0.73
N ALA A 249 -4.45 -8.35 -0.80
CA ALA A 249 -5.16 -9.19 -1.77
C ALA A 249 -6.69 -9.16 -1.56
N GLY A 250 -7.15 -9.28 -0.32
CA GLY A 250 -8.57 -9.24 0.03
C GLY A 250 -9.21 -7.88 -0.27
N PHE A 251 -8.48 -6.78 -0.05
CA PHE A 251 -8.98 -5.44 -0.33
C PHE A 251 -9.08 -5.15 -1.83
N VAL A 252 -8.15 -5.67 -2.64
CA VAL A 252 -8.25 -5.61 -4.11
C VAL A 252 -9.48 -6.38 -4.59
N LEU A 253 -9.68 -7.61 -4.12
CA LEU A 253 -10.88 -8.39 -4.45
C LEU A 253 -12.18 -7.66 -4.11
N ALA A 254 -12.22 -6.97 -2.95
CA ALA A 254 -13.39 -6.21 -2.52
C ALA A 254 -13.61 -4.92 -3.34
N ALA A 255 -12.53 -4.27 -3.78
CA ALA A 255 -12.60 -2.99 -4.49
C ALA A 255 -12.81 -3.12 -6.00
N PHE A 256 -12.51 -4.28 -6.59
CA PHE A 256 -12.65 -4.55 -8.01
C PHE A 256 -13.67 -5.67 -8.23
N PRO A 257 -14.99 -5.42 -8.10
CA PRO A 257 -15.99 -6.45 -8.30
C PRO A 257 -16.05 -6.91 -9.76
N ALA A 258 -16.35 -8.19 -9.99
CA ALA A 258 -16.48 -8.77 -11.33
C ALA A 258 -17.57 -8.08 -12.17
N ASP A 259 -18.67 -7.68 -11.53
CA ASP A 259 -19.69 -6.81 -12.14
C ASP A 259 -19.58 -5.40 -11.54
N PRO A 260 -19.07 -4.41 -12.29
CA PRO A 260 -18.94 -3.04 -11.81
C PRO A 260 -20.28 -2.27 -11.78
N VAL A 261 -21.36 -2.83 -12.35
CA VAL A 261 -22.69 -2.20 -12.39
C VAL A 261 -23.60 -2.86 -11.35
N TYR A 262 -23.69 -2.28 -10.16
CA TYR A 262 -24.54 -2.81 -9.08
C TYR A 262 -25.68 -1.85 -8.75
N HIS A 263 -26.94 -2.28 -9.00
CA HIS A 263 -28.18 -1.61 -8.61
C HIS A 263 -28.14 -0.07 -8.67
N SER A 264 -27.90 0.51 -9.85
CA SER A 264 -27.83 1.96 -10.15
C SER A 264 -26.60 2.73 -9.66
N SER A 265 -25.63 2.07 -9.02
CA SER A 265 -24.31 2.64 -8.72
C SER A 265 -23.22 1.93 -9.53
N VAL A 266 -22.42 2.71 -10.24
CA VAL A 266 -21.22 2.20 -10.92
C VAL A 266 -20.07 2.26 -9.93
N VAL A 267 -19.51 1.11 -9.57
CA VAL A 267 -18.24 1.08 -8.82
C VAL A 267 -17.18 1.63 -9.76
N ASN A 268 -16.60 2.78 -9.40
CA ASN A 268 -15.62 3.45 -10.25
C ASN A 268 -14.26 2.76 -10.12
N ILE A 269 -14.11 1.64 -10.85
CA ILE A 269 -12.88 0.83 -10.90
C ILE A 269 -11.67 1.66 -11.35
N TYR A 270 -11.89 2.69 -12.18
CA TYR A 270 -10.83 3.59 -12.62
C TYR A 270 -10.36 4.49 -11.49
N LEU A 271 -11.28 5.05 -10.70
CA LEU A 271 -10.94 5.86 -9.54
C LEU A 271 -10.26 5.03 -8.45
N HIS A 272 -10.68 3.78 -8.27
CA HIS A 272 -9.99 2.85 -7.38
C HIS A 272 -8.55 2.60 -7.81
N PHE A 273 -8.35 2.28 -9.09
CA PHE A 273 -7.01 2.07 -9.64
C PHE A 273 -6.15 3.36 -9.57
N ALA A 274 -6.74 4.52 -9.87
CA ALA A 274 -6.07 5.81 -9.78
C ALA A 274 -5.62 6.12 -8.34
N GLY A 275 -6.47 5.87 -7.34
CA GLY A 275 -6.11 5.97 -5.93
C GLY A 275 -4.93 5.08 -5.59
N PHE A 276 -5.00 3.81 -5.97
CA PHE A 276 -3.92 2.83 -5.78
C PHE A 276 -2.61 3.28 -6.41
N ALA A 277 -2.64 3.70 -7.67
CA ALA A 277 -1.47 4.21 -8.40
C ALA A 277 -0.89 5.48 -7.76
N MET A 278 -1.73 6.45 -7.40
CA MET A 278 -1.27 7.68 -6.76
C MET A 278 -0.59 7.41 -5.41
N GLY A 279 -1.17 6.55 -4.57
CA GLY A 279 -0.60 6.17 -3.29
C GLY A 279 0.75 5.47 -3.42
N PHE A 280 0.84 4.53 -4.36
CA PHE A 280 2.09 3.83 -4.66
C PHE A 280 3.15 4.77 -5.25
N ILE A 281 2.87 5.44 -6.36
CA ILE A 281 3.84 6.26 -7.11
C ILE A 281 4.39 7.39 -6.23
N SER A 282 3.52 8.15 -5.56
CA SER A 282 3.96 9.26 -4.71
C SER A 282 4.88 8.81 -3.58
N THR A 283 4.53 7.70 -2.91
CA THR A 283 5.35 7.14 -1.83
C THR A 283 6.66 6.57 -2.37
N TYR A 284 6.60 5.77 -3.43
CA TYR A 284 7.78 5.16 -4.04
C TYR A 284 8.77 6.25 -4.48
N THR A 285 8.30 7.27 -5.20
CA THR A 285 9.12 8.40 -5.61
C THR A 285 9.72 9.14 -4.42
N TRP A 286 8.94 9.41 -3.35
CA TRP A 286 9.46 10.02 -2.13
C TRP A 286 10.63 9.20 -1.56
N VAL A 287 10.43 7.89 -1.39
CA VAL A 287 11.41 7.02 -0.74
C VAL A 287 12.68 6.90 -1.59
N THR A 288 12.53 6.72 -2.89
CA THR A 288 13.64 6.59 -3.84
C THR A 288 14.43 7.89 -3.94
N LEU A 289 13.78 9.04 -4.13
CA LEU A 289 14.46 10.35 -4.17
C LEU A 289 15.18 10.66 -2.85
N GLY A 290 14.54 10.37 -1.71
CA GLY A 290 15.16 10.57 -0.41
C GLY A 290 16.41 9.73 -0.18
N ARG A 291 16.58 8.60 -0.88
CA ARG A 291 17.84 7.83 -0.84
C ARG A 291 18.92 8.49 -1.68
N TYR A 292 18.60 8.90 -2.91
CA TYR A 292 19.55 9.59 -3.79
C TYR A 292 20.14 10.84 -3.14
N VAL A 293 19.31 11.67 -2.50
CA VAL A 293 19.78 12.91 -1.82
C VAL A 293 20.67 12.63 -0.61
N ARG A 294 20.58 11.44 0.01
CA ARG A 294 21.42 11.07 1.18
C ARG A 294 22.71 10.33 0.79
N SER A 295 22.85 9.91 -0.46
CA SER A 295 24.04 9.24 -0.99
C SER A 295 25.05 10.20 -1.62
N GLU A 296 24.68 11.48 -1.76
CA GLU A 296 25.58 12.61 -2.08
C GLU A 296 26.05 13.30 -0.80
#